data_AF-A0A3B9SUF0-F1
#
_entry.id   AF-A0A3B9SUF0-F1
#
_cell.length_a   1.000
_cell.length_b   1.000
_cell.length_c   1.000
_cell.angle_alpha   90.00
_cell.angle_beta   90.00
_cell.angle_gamma   90.00
#
_symmetry.space_group_name_H-M   'P 1'
#
loop_
_entity.id
_entity.type
_entity.pdbx_description
1 polymer ?
#
loop_
_entity_poly.entity_id
_entity_poly.type
_entity_poly.pdbx_seq_one_letter_code
_entity_poly.pdbx_strand_id
1 'polypeptide(L)'
;MLKNKVNFPSAGTCLLVNTTNRFLYHYQGKNLVQSYPIAVGKPGTPTPPGYFQVINKIINPGGILGSRWMGLSIPQGNYGIHGTNNPASIGKAVSNGCIRMHNYHIEALFPQINIGTPVTIIKENSQLENPISDHKQNGFSDKQSYIVQPQDTLWKIAQRFGIPLQILITLNQIENPDLIYPGQKIILPRKIFE
;
A
#
# COMPACT_ATOMS: atom_id res chain seq x y z
N MET A 1 18.09 -6.74 -23.31
CA MET A 1 18.01 -6.08 -21.99
C MET A 1 16.91 -6.74 -21.19
N LEU A 2 17.24 -7.40 -20.08
CA LEU A 2 16.29 -8.17 -19.27
C LEU A 2 15.32 -7.22 -18.57
N LYS A 3 14.04 -7.30 -18.95
CA LYS A 3 12.94 -6.62 -18.28
C LYS A 3 12.78 -7.30 -16.91
N ASN A 4 13.30 -6.70 -15.85
CA ASN A 4 13.06 -7.17 -14.48
C ASN A 4 11.59 -6.88 -14.11
N LYS A 5 10.67 -7.71 -14.63
CA LYS A 5 9.29 -7.77 -14.17
C LYS A 5 9.33 -8.19 -12.71
N VAL A 6 8.62 -7.47 -11.84
CA VAL A 6 8.35 -7.95 -10.48
C VAL A 6 7.55 -9.24 -10.62
N ASN A 7 8.14 -10.36 -10.21
CA ASN A 7 7.47 -11.65 -10.27
C ASN A 7 6.60 -11.80 -9.02
N PHE A 8 5.28 -11.72 -9.19
CA PHE A 8 4.34 -12.00 -8.11
C PHE A 8 4.13 -13.51 -8.01
N PRO A 9 4.17 -14.09 -6.80
CA PRO A 9 3.85 -15.50 -6.63
C PRO A 9 2.41 -15.76 -7.11
N SER A 10 2.17 -16.92 -7.72
CA SER A 10 0.84 -17.31 -8.21
C SER A 10 -0.18 -17.56 -7.10
N ALA A 11 0.30 -17.78 -5.87
CA ALA A 11 -0.49 -18.01 -4.67
C ALA A 11 0.18 -17.40 -3.44
N GLY A 12 -0.58 -17.26 -2.35
CA GLY A 12 -0.08 -16.72 -1.08
C GLY A 12 -0.04 -15.18 -1.04
N THR A 13 0.35 -14.64 0.10
CA THR A 13 0.38 -13.20 0.35
C THR A 13 1.76 -12.62 0.06
N CYS A 14 1.82 -11.47 -0.61
CA CYS A 14 3.06 -10.70 -0.77
C CYS A 14 2.82 -9.19 -0.72
N LEU A 15 3.88 -8.44 -0.45
CA LEU A 15 3.88 -6.99 -0.40
C LEU A 15 4.77 -6.42 -1.50
N LEU A 16 4.29 -5.37 -2.17
CA LEU A 16 5.08 -4.54 -3.06
C LEU A 16 5.12 -3.11 -2.52
N VAL A 17 6.31 -2.57 -2.32
CA VAL A 17 6.54 -1.20 -1.87
C VAL A 17 7.13 -0.42 -3.03
N ASN A 18 6.43 0.62 -3.48
CA ASN A 18 6.97 1.57 -4.47
C ASN A 18 7.33 2.87 -3.77
N THR A 19 8.64 3.14 -3.72
CA THR A 19 9.20 4.30 -3.01
C THR A 19 9.01 5.62 -3.75
N THR A 20 8.76 5.59 -5.06
CA THR A 20 8.53 6.79 -5.87
C THR A 20 7.12 7.32 -5.66
N ASN A 21 6.12 6.47 -5.89
CA ASN A 21 4.71 6.83 -5.70
C ASN A 21 4.29 6.80 -4.22
N ARG A 22 5.12 6.20 -3.35
CA ARG A 22 4.94 6.13 -1.89
C ARG A 22 3.69 5.36 -1.50
N PHE A 23 3.49 4.21 -2.13
CA PHE A 23 2.48 3.22 -1.78
C PHE A 23 3.08 1.85 -1.42
N LEU A 24 2.39 1.17 -0.52
CA LEU A 24 2.52 -0.26 -0.27
C LEU A 24 1.27 -0.96 -0.82
N TYR A 25 1.47 -1.99 -1.62
CA TYR A 25 0.45 -2.82 -2.24
C TYR A 25 0.47 -4.21 -1.59
N HIS A 26 -0.70 -4.67 -1.16
CA HIS A 26 -0.91 -6.00 -0.60
C HIS A 26 -1.59 -6.88 -1.65
N TYR A 27 -0.92 -7.96 -2.03
CA TYR A 27 -1.39 -8.93 -3.02
C TYR A 27 -1.68 -10.28 -2.37
N GLN A 28 -2.70 -10.96 -2.89
CA GLN A 28 -2.94 -12.38 -2.69
C GLN A 28 -2.92 -13.07 -4.06
N GLY A 29 -1.89 -13.88 -4.31
CA GLY A 29 -1.54 -14.31 -5.65
C GLY A 29 -1.33 -13.10 -6.57
N LYS A 30 -2.05 -13.05 -7.69
CA LYS A 30 -2.02 -11.92 -8.64
C LYS A 30 -3.00 -10.80 -8.31
N ASN A 31 -3.90 -11.02 -7.37
CA ASN A 31 -4.98 -10.07 -7.07
C ASN A 31 -4.46 -8.97 -6.14
N LEU A 32 -4.58 -7.72 -6.58
CA LEU A 32 -4.35 -6.57 -5.70
C LEU A 32 -5.52 -6.49 -4.71
N VAL A 33 -5.24 -6.76 -3.44
CA VAL A 33 -6.25 -6.80 -2.37
C VAL A 33 -6.42 -5.39 -1.81
N GLN A 34 -5.34 -4.80 -1.29
CA GLN A 34 -5.35 -3.43 -0.75
C GLN A 34 -4.09 -2.66 -1.14
N SER A 35 -4.18 -1.33 -1.02
CA SER A 35 -3.03 -0.43 -1.17
C SER A 35 -3.10 0.66 -0.10
N TYR A 36 -1.93 1.12 0.33
CA TYR A 36 -1.79 2.01 1.48
C TYR A 36 -0.75 3.10 1.18
N PRO A 37 -1.05 4.39 1.42
CA PRO A 37 -0.04 5.42 1.37
C PRO A 37 0.99 5.19 2.48
N ILE A 38 2.25 5.45 2.18
CA ILE A 38 3.38 5.23 3.10
C ILE A 38 4.32 6.43 3.15
N ALA A 39 5.08 6.55 4.24
CA ALA A 39 6.30 7.35 4.25
C ALA A 39 7.51 6.46 4.00
N VAL A 40 8.51 6.98 3.29
CA VAL A 40 9.73 6.26 2.92
C VAL A 40 10.98 7.02 3.34
N GLY A 41 12.15 6.39 3.18
CA GLY A 41 13.44 7.00 3.49
C GLY A 41 13.71 8.26 2.66
N LYS A 42 14.23 9.30 3.32
CA LYS A 42 14.72 10.52 2.66
C LYS A 42 15.94 10.22 1.78
N PRO A 43 16.32 11.10 0.83
CA PRO A 43 17.45 10.85 -0.08
C PRO A 43 18.78 10.45 0.60
N GLY A 44 19.09 11.02 1.77
CA GLY A 44 20.31 10.69 2.53
C GLY A 44 20.28 9.35 3.29
N THR A 45 19.09 8.77 3.49
CA THR A 45 18.89 7.47 4.16
C THR A 45 17.71 6.76 3.47
N PRO A 46 17.86 6.36 2.20
CA PRO A 46 16.76 5.88 1.39
C PRO A 46 16.28 4.52 1.88
N THR A 47 15.01 4.19 1.63
CA THR A 47 14.53 2.82 1.80
C THR A 47 15.19 1.93 0.73
N PRO A 48 15.95 0.89 1.10
CA PRO A 48 16.71 0.10 0.13
C PRO A 48 15.79 -0.69 -0.82
N PRO A 49 15.98 -0.63 -2.16
CA PRO A 49 15.27 -1.52 -3.08
C PRO A 49 15.80 -2.95 -2.97
N GLY A 50 14.96 -3.94 -3.26
CA GLY A 50 15.35 -5.35 -3.21
C GLY A 50 14.20 -6.30 -2.91
N TYR A 51 14.55 -7.56 -2.69
CA TYR A 51 13.63 -8.63 -2.32
C TYR A 51 13.94 -9.05 -0.88
N PHE A 52 12.95 -8.94 -0.02
CA PHE A 52 13.06 -9.20 1.41
C PHE A 52 11.88 -10.04 1.89
N GLN A 53 11.90 -10.38 3.17
CA GLN A 53 10.81 -11.04 3.85
C GLN A 53 10.53 -10.37 5.19
N VAL A 54 9.30 -10.53 5.68
CA VAL A 54 8.98 -10.19 7.07
C VAL A 54 9.62 -11.22 8.00
N ILE A 55 10.47 -10.78 8.93
CA ILE A 55 11.24 -11.68 9.81
C ILE A 55 10.75 -11.70 11.26
N ASN A 56 10.08 -10.64 11.71
CA ASN A 56 9.47 -10.58 13.02
C ASN A 56 8.28 -9.62 13.01
N LYS A 57 7.44 -9.72 14.05
CA LYS A 57 6.24 -8.91 14.21
C LYS A 57 6.07 -8.53 15.68
N ILE A 58 5.78 -7.26 15.96
CA ILE A 58 5.56 -6.75 17.32
C ILE A 58 4.24 -5.97 17.35
N ILE A 59 3.42 -6.27 18.35
CA ILE A 59 2.19 -5.53 18.68
C ILE A 59 2.54 -4.48 19.73
N ASN A 60 2.07 -3.25 19.52
CA ASN A 60 2.25 -2.10 20.40
C ASN A 60 3.72 -1.76 20.74
N PRO A 61 4.62 -1.61 19.74
CA PRO A 61 6.00 -1.19 19.99
C PRO A 61 6.10 0.23 20.55
N GLY A 62 5.09 1.08 20.31
CA GLY A 62 5.03 2.44 20.85
C GLY A 62 5.99 3.42 20.18
N GLY A 63 6.03 4.65 20.72
CA GLY A 63 6.91 5.72 20.25
C GLY A 63 6.76 6.00 18.74
N ILE A 64 7.88 6.20 18.06
CA ILE A 64 7.92 6.47 16.61
C ILE A 64 7.42 5.30 15.76
N LEU A 65 7.41 4.08 16.32
CA LEU A 65 6.97 2.87 15.63
C LEU A 65 5.45 2.70 15.64
N GLY A 66 4.74 3.46 16.47
CA GLY A 66 3.28 3.45 16.54
C GLY A 66 2.73 2.11 17.04
N SER A 67 1.66 1.64 16.41
CA SER A 67 0.89 0.50 16.93
C SER A 67 1.42 -0.87 16.52
N ARG A 68 2.12 -1.00 15.39
CA ARG A 68 2.61 -2.30 14.90
C ARG A 68 3.99 -2.15 14.28
N TRP A 69 4.78 -3.22 14.35
CA TRP A 69 6.08 -3.33 13.69
C TRP A 69 6.18 -4.67 12.95
N MET A 70 6.66 -4.64 11.71
CA MET A 70 7.05 -5.81 10.92
C MET A 70 8.49 -5.62 10.45
N GLY A 71 9.43 -6.35 11.03
CA GLY A 71 10.84 -6.26 10.66
C GLY A 71 11.11 -6.91 9.30
N LEU A 72 12.04 -6.36 8.53
CA LEU A 72 12.40 -6.84 7.19
C LEU A 72 13.80 -7.46 7.18
N SER A 73 14.01 -8.47 6.34
CA SER A 73 15.30 -9.16 6.13
C SER A 73 16.34 -8.32 5.37
N ILE A 74 16.36 -7.00 5.57
CA ILE A 74 17.32 -6.09 4.92
C ILE A 74 18.67 -6.23 5.65
N PRO A 75 19.77 -6.57 4.95
CA PRO A 75 21.08 -6.68 5.58
C PRO A 75 21.51 -5.37 6.24
N GLN A 76 22.26 -5.49 7.34
CA GLN A 76 23.00 -4.37 7.97
C GLN A 76 22.13 -3.20 8.45
N GLY A 77 20.93 -3.47 8.99
CA GLY A 77 20.18 -2.46 9.73
C GLY A 77 18.82 -2.94 10.25
N ASN A 78 18.25 -2.16 11.17
CA ASN A 78 16.89 -2.39 11.69
C ASN A 78 15.87 -1.69 10.80
N TYR A 79 15.50 -2.34 9.70
CA TYR A 79 14.46 -1.85 8.79
C TYR A 79 13.14 -2.58 9.04
N GLY A 80 12.05 -1.84 8.91
CA GLY A 80 10.71 -2.39 9.10
C GLY A 80 9.62 -1.59 8.42
N ILE A 81 8.46 -2.23 8.32
CA ILE A 81 7.18 -1.59 8.05
C ILE A 81 6.52 -1.37 9.41
N HIS A 82 6.20 -0.14 9.75
CA HIS A 82 5.65 0.19 11.07
C HIS A 82 4.60 1.29 11.01
N GLY A 83 3.88 1.48 12.12
CA GLY A 83 2.94 2.59 12.30
C GLY A 83 3.66 3.95 12.39
N THR A 84 3.05 4.95 13.02
CA THR A 84 3.73 6.22 13.28
C THR A 84 3.03 7.00 14.38
N ASN A 85 3.78 7.79 15.14
CA ASN A 85 3.22 8.84 16.00
C ASN A 85 3.12 10.20 15.29
N ASN A 86 3.56 10.28 14.02
CA ASN A 86 3.45 11.46 13.18
C ASN A 86 2.69 11.11 11.88
N PRO A 87 1.35 11.09 11.90
CA PRO A 87 0.53 10.80 10.73
C PRO A 87 0.81 11.72 9.53
N ALA A 88 1.18 12.99 9.78
CA ALA A 88 1.51 13.95 8.73
C ALA A 88 2.81 13.62 7.95
N SER A 89 3.56 12.59 8.35
CA SER A 89 4.71 12.08 7.59
C SER A 89 4.33 11.16 6.44
N ILE A 90 3.12 10.57 6.46
CA ILE A 90 2.67 9.65 5.42
C ILE A 90 2.55 10.38 4.08
N GLY A 91 2.92 9.69 3.00
CA GLY A 91 3.00 10.27 1.66
C GLY A 91 4.25 11.12 1.42
N LYS A 92 5.29 11.03 2.27
CA LYS A 92 6.54 11.82 2.14
C LYS A 92 7.81 10.96 2.25
N ALA A 93 8.93 11.44 1.70
CA ALA A 93 10.26 10.84 1.83
C ALA A 93 11.03 11.49 3.00
N VAL A 94 10.78 11.02 4.22
CA VAL A 94 11.22 11.70 5.46
C VAL A 94 11.78 10.75 6.53
N SER A 95 11.67 9.43 6.36
CA SER A 95 12.16 8.48 7.35
C SER A 95 13.68 8.27 7.23
N ASN A 96 14.25 7.55 8.19
CA ASN A 96 15.65 7.08 8.12
C ASN A 96 15.78 5.72 7.39
N GLY A 97 14.83 5.39 6.50
CA GLY A 97 14.84 4.17 5.69
C GLY A 97 13.68 3.21 5.95
N CYS A 98 13.07 3.26 7.14
CA CYS A 98 11.87 2.47 7.45
C CYS A 98 10.64 2.93 6.65
N ILE A 99 9.70 2.01 6.43
CA ILE A 99 8.42 2.29 5.77
C ILE A 99 7.39 2.59 6.86
N ARG A 100 6.82 3.79 6.86
CA ARG A 100 5.80 4.19 7.84
C ARG A 100 4.41 4.11 7.24
N MET A 101 3.45 3.70 8.05
CA MET A 101 2.04 3.62 7.72
C MET A 101 1.24 4.39 8.79
N HIS A 102 0.03 4.84 8.44
CA HIS A 102 -0.94 5.19 9.49
C HIS A 102 -1.23 3.98 10.38
N ASN A 103 -1.43 4.21 11.68
CA ASN A 103 -1.69 3.13 12.64
C ASN A 103 -2.89 2.26 12.22
N TYR A 104 -4.00 2.88 11.80
CA TYR A 104 -5.19 2.14 11.32
C TYR A 104 -4.92 1.32 10.03
N HIS A 105 -4.04 1.79 9.13
CA HIS A 105 -3.64 1.01 7.95
C HIS A 105 -2.82 -0.21 8.33
N ILE A 106 -1.79 -0.05 9.16
CA ILE A 106 -0.95 -1.19 9.55
C ILE A 106 -1.70 -2.16 10.46
N GLU A 107 -2.64 -1.69 11.29
CA GLU A 107 -3.51 -2.57 12.08
C GLU A 107 -4.39 -3.45 11.19
N ALA A 108 -4.91 -2.92 10.08
CA ALA A 108 -5.66 -3.71 9.10
C ALA A 108 -4.77 -4.68 8.32
N LEU A 109 -3.53 -4.28 7.98
CA LEU A 109 -2.59 -5.11 7.22
C LEU A 109 -1.97 -6.23 8.08
N PHE A 110 -1.52 -5.90 9.29
CA PHE A 110 -0.73 -6.76 10.17
C PHE A 110 -1.28 -8.19 10.36
N PRO A 111 -2.58 -8.43 10.61
CA PRO A 111 -3.09 -9.81 10.78
C PRO A 111 -3.05 -10.63 9.48
N GLN A 112 -2.94 -10.00 8.31
CA GLN A 112 -2.92 -10.68 7.00
C GLN A 112 -1.50 -11.10 6.59
N ILE A 113 -0.46 -10.60 7.28
CA ILE A 113 0.94 -10.80 6.91
C ILE A 113 1.59 -11.79 7.87
N ASN A 114 2.14 -12.88 7.34
CA ASN A 114 2.85 -13.87 8.13
C ASN A 114 4.36 -13.58 8.15
N ILE A 115 5.07 -14.11 9.15
CA ILE A 115 6.54 -14.20 9.06
C ILE A 115 6.89 -15.05 7.83
N GLY A 116 7.88 -14.60 7.07
CA GLY A 116 8.26 -15.16 5.76
C GLY A 116 7.52 -14.55 4.57
N THR A 117 6.49 -13.70 4.79
CA THR A 117 5.80 -13.02 3.68
C THR A 117 6.80 -12.23 2.84
N PRO A 118 6.88 -12.47 1.52
CA PRO A 118 7.76 -11.73 0.62
C PRO A 118 7.40 -10.25 0.54
N VAL A 119 8.43 -9.40 0.55
CA VAL A 119 8.34 -7.95 0.40
C VAL A 119 9.30 -7.51 -0.69
N THR A 120 8.76 -7.02 -1.80
CA THR A 120 9.53 -6.42 -2.89
C THR A 120 9.53 -4.91 -2.72
N ILE A 121 10.70 -4.29 -2.67
CA ILE A 121 10.83 -2.83 -2.62
C ILE A 121 11.44 -2.34 -3.92
N ILE A 122 10.77 -1.40 -4.58
CA ILE A 122 11.21 -0.82 -5.84
C ILE A 122 11.31 0.71 -5.74
N LYS A 123 12.13 1.26 -6.63
CA LYS A 123 12.16 2.68 -7.00
C LYS A 123 11.74 2.75 -8.45
N GLU A 124 10.68 3.48 -8.74
CA GLU A 124 10.07 3.51 -10.07
C GLU A 124 11.09 4.01 -11.11
N ASN A 125 11.41 3.09 -12.02
CA ASN A 125 12.17 3.20 -13.29
C ASN A 125 12.26 1.80 -13.94
N SER A 126 11.99 0.72 -13.21
CA SER A 126 11.56 -0.56 -13.80
C SER A 126 10.08 -0.48 -14.13
N GLN A 127 9.75 -0.76 -15.40
CA GLN A 127 8.38 -0.93 -15.89
C GLN A 127 7.70 -2.04 -15.09
N LEU A 128 7.05 -1.71 -13.98
CA LEU A 128 5.91 -2.50 -13.56
C LEU A 128 4.93 -2.42 -14.73
N GLU A 129 4.56 -3.58 -15.27
CA GLU A 129 3.28 -3.66 -15.97
C GLU A 129 2.27 -3.09 -14.98
N ASN A 130 1.71 -1.94 -15.37
CA ASN A 130 0.85 -1.14 -14.52
C ASN A 130 -0.17 -2.11 -13.89
N PRO A 131 -0.38 -2.16 -12.57
CA PRO A 131 -1.41 -3.03 -11.98
C PRO A 131 -2.80 -2.80 -12.61
N ILE A 132 -2.93 -1.66 -13.29
CA ILE A 132 -4.04 -1.09 -14.03
C ILE A 132 -4.15 -1.63 -15.49
N SER A 133 -3.07 -2.05 -16.16
CA SER A 133 -3.17 -2.54 -17.55
C SER A 133 -3.94 -3.87 -17.66
N ASP A 134 -4.19 -4.53 -16.54
CA ASP A 134 -5.01 -5.75 -16.44
C ASP A 134 -6.46 -5.46 -15.98
N HIS A 135 -6.95 -4.22 -16.12
CA HIS A 135 -8.35 -3.88 -15.82
C HIS A 135 -9.38 -4.64 -16.68
N LYS A 136 -8.97 -5.23 -17.81
CA LYS A 136 -9.83 -6.17 -18.57
C LYS A 136 -9.93 -7.56 -17.93
N GLN A 137 -9.10 -7.92 -16.96
CA GLN A 137 -9.07 -9.24 -16.30
C GLN A 137 -9.59 -9.21 -14.86
N ASN A 138 -9.71 -8.02 -14.22
CA ASN A 138 -10.26 -7.89 -12.86
C ASN A 138 -11.79 -7.67 -12.81
N GLY A 139 -12.49 -7.88 -13.92
CA GLY A 139 -13.95 -7.79 -13.99
C GLY A 139 -14.48 -6.43 -13.51
N PHE A 140 -13.96 -5.29 -13.98
CA PHE A 140 -14.52 -3.98 -13.61
C PHE A 140 -14.96 -3.20 -14.85
N SER A 141 -16.23 -3.27 -15.27
CA SER A 141 -16.75 -2.52 -16.43
C SER A 141 -17.75 -1.42 -16.09
N ASP A 142 -18.59 -1.64 -15.09
CA ASP A 142 -19.65 -0.69 -14.74
C ASP A 142 -19.13 0.32 -13.71
N LYS A 143 -19.53 1.58 -13.86
CA LYS A 143 -19.19 2.66 -12.92
C LYS A 143 -20.43 3.02 -12.11
N GLN A 144 -20.33 2.96 -10.79
CA GLN A 144 -21.35 3.48 -9.88
C GLN A 144 -20.83 4.75 -9.21
N SER A 145 -21.71 5.69 -8.86
CA SER A 145 -21.33 6.83 -8.02
C SER A 145 -21.71 6.62 -6.57
N TYR A 146 -20.83 7.04 -5.68
CA TYR A 146 -21.04 7.17 -4.24
C TYR A 146 -20.93 8.64 -3.84
N ILE A 147 -21.81 9.07 -2.93
CA ILE A 147 -21.75 10.43 -2.35
C ILE A 147 -21.10 10.31 -0.99
N VAL A 148 -19.98 11.00 -0.80
CA VAL A 148 -19.22 11.00 0.45
C VAL A 148 -20.11 11.47 1.60
N GLN A 149 -20.11 10.71 2.68
CA GLN A 149 -20.87 10.99 3.89
C GLN A 149 -19.98 11.66 4.95
N PRO A 150 -20.56 12.35 5.95
CA PRO A 150 -19.79 12.81 7.11
C PRO A 150 -18.96 11.68 7.74
N GLN A 151 -17.69 11.96 8.03
CA GLN A 151 -16.70 11.03 8.60
C GLN A 151 -16.17 9.92 7.68
N ASP A 152 -16.59 9.90 6.40
CA ASP A 152 -15.93 9.08 5.41
C ASP A 152 -14.48 9.50 5.22
N THR A 153 -13.65 8.51 4.97
CA THR A 153 -12.33 8.69 4.36
C THR A 153 -12.29 7.85 3.11
N LEU A 154 -11.43 8.21 2.14
CA LEU A 154 -11.31 7.41 0.92
C LEU A 154 -10.91 5.97 1.24
N TRP A 155 -10.11 5.77 2.29
CA TRP A 155 -9.77 4.45 2.81
C TRP A 155 -10.99 3.68 3.35
N LYS A 156 -11.84 4.30 4.17
CA LYS A 156 -13.06 3.64 4.68
C LYS A 156 -14.01 3.27 3.54
N ILE A 157 -14.14 4.14 2.54
CA ILE A 157 -14.94 3.87 1.33
C ILE A 157 -14.34 2.68 0.57
N ALA A 158 -13.04 2.72 0.28
CA ALA A 158 -12.31 1.65 -0.39
C ALA A 158 -12.53 0.29 0.31
N GLN A 159 -12.36 0.28 1.63
CA GLN A 159 -12.57 -0.90 2.47
C GLN A 159 -14.02 -1.39 2.43
N ARG A 160 -14.99 -0.49 2.57
CA ARG A 160 -16.43 -0.81 2.56
C ARG A 160 -16.86 -1.53 1.29
N PHE A 161 -16.31 -1.13 0.16
CA PHE A 161 -16.66 -1.69 -1.15
C PHE A 161 -15.70 -2.80 -1.63
N GLY A 162 -14.67 -3.14 -0.84
CA GLY A 162 -13.68 -4.15 -1.22
C GLY A 162 -12.89 -3.77 -2.48
N ILE A 163 -12.54 -2.49 -2.58
CA ILE A 163 -11.83 -1.89 -3.71
C ILE A 163 -10.46 -1.41 -3.21
N PRO A 164 -9.34 -1.72 -3.89
CA PRO A 164 -8.04 -1.20 -3.46
C PRO A 164 -8.02 0.33 -3.58
N LEU A 165 -7.49 1.01 -2.54
CA LEU A 165 -7.47 2.47 -2.46
C LEU A 165 -6.89 3.15 -3.71
N GLN A 166 -5.77 2.63 -4.25
CA GLN A 166 -5.15 3.13 -5.47
C GLN A 166 -6.10 3.11 -6.67
N ILE A 167 -7.00 2.13 -6.77
CA ILE A 167 -7.98 2.07 -7.85
C ILE A 167 -8.97 3.23 -7.72
N LEU A 168 -9.44 3.52 -6.50
CA LEU A 168 -10.31 4.68 -6.28
C LEU A 168 -9.59 6.00 -6.58
N ILE A 169 -8.34 6.14 -6.12
CA ILE A 169 -7.52 7.34 -6.35
C ILE A 169 -7.38 7.59 -7.86
N THR A 170 -6.91 6.59 -8.61
CA THR A 170 -6.65 6.73 -10.05
C THR A 170 -7.94 6.96 -10.83
N LEU A 171 -9.01 6.21 -10.53
CA LEU A 171 -10.29 6.35 -11.25
C LEU A 171 -10.91 7.74 -11.07
N ASN A 172 -10.69 8.37 -9.92
CA ASN A 172 -11.24 9.68 -9.56
C ASN A 172 -10.24 10.82 -9.72
N GLN A 173 -9.02 10.55 -10.18
CA GLN A 173 -7.94 11.54 -10.31
C GLN A 173 -7.70 12.32 -9.01
N ILE A 174 -7.74 11.62 -7.88
CA ILE A 174 -7.57 12.23 -6.55
C ILE A 174 -6.08 12.44 -6.29
N GLU A 175 -5.66 13.69 -6.05
CA GLU A 175 -4.27 14.00 -5.73
C GLU A 175 -3.93 13.66 -4.28
N ASN A 176 -4.79 14.08 -3.34
CA ASN A 176 -4.62 13.85 -1.92
C ASN A 176 -5.72 12.90 -1.39
N PRO A 177 -5.41 11.62 -1.11
CA PRO A 177 -6.41 10.64 -0.66
C PRO A 177 -6.97 10.91 0.74
N ASP A 178 -6.29 11.74 1.54
CA ASP A 178 -6.76 12.12 2.87
C ASP A 178 -7.70 13.34 2.84
N LEU A 179 -7.90 13.95 1.67
CA LEU A 179 -8.71 15.16 1.50
C LEU A 179 -9.92 14.91 0.61
N ILE A 180 -11.02 14.46 1.22
CA ILE A 180 -12.35 14.37 0.60
C ILE A 180 -13.39 15.09 1.47
N TYR A 181 -14.51 15.49 0.87
CA TYR A 181 -15.54 16.28 1.55
C TYR A 181 -16.92 15.62 1.48
N PRO A 182 -17.75 15.71 2.54
CA PRO A 182 -19.15 15.31 2.45
C PRO A 182 -19.86 15.95 1.26
N GLY A 183 -20.66 15.17 0.54
CA GLY A 183 -21.31 15.60 -0.71
C GLY A 183 -20.46 15.43 -1.97
N GLN A 184 -19.15 15.20 -1.86
CA GLN A 184 -18.29 14.91 -3.01
C GLN A 184 -18.74 13.62 -3.69
N LYS A 185 -18.82 13.63 -5.03
CA LYS A 185 -19.14 12.46 -5.83
C LYS A 185 -17.86 11.67 -6.11
N ILE A 186 -17.85 10.39 -5.76
CA ILE A 186 -16.77 9.43 -6.02
C ILE A 186 -17.30 8.35 -6.96
N ILE A 187 -16.55 8.06 -8.00
CA ILE A 187 -16.79 6.96 -8.92
C ILE A 187 -16.17 5.68 -8.34
N LEU A 188 -16.98 4.65 -8.22
CA LEU A 188 -16.59 3.31 -7.82
C LEU A 188 -16.57 2.38 -9.04
N PRO A 189 -15.53 1.55 -9.22
CA PRO A 189 -15.58 0.44 -10.17
C PRO A 189 -16.52 -0.66 -9.64
N ARG A 190 -17.43 -1.17 -10.47
CA ARG A 190 -18.31 -2.30 -10.16
C ARG A 190 -17.66 -3.60 -10.60
N LYS A 191 -17.58 -4.59 -9.71
CA LYS A 191 -17.17 -5.95 -10.07
C LYS A 191 -18.25 -6.58 -10.98
N ILE A 192 -17.90 -6.92 -12.20
CA ILE A 192 -18.50 -7.96 -13.01
C ILE A 192 -18.11 -9.27 -12.35
N PHE A 193 -19.07 -9.92 -11.71
CA PHE A 193 -18.94 -11.33 -11.42
C PHE A 193 -19.34 -12.06 -12.70
N GLU A 194 -18.38 -12.74 -13.34
CA GLU A 194 -18.70 -13.83 -14.28
C GLU A 194 -18.99 -15.11 -13.47
#